data_AF-A0A1A3PS05-F1
#
_entry.id   AF-A0A1A3PS05-F1
#
_cell.length_a   1.000
_cell.length_b   1.000
_cell.length_c   1.000
_cell.angle_alpha   90.00
_cell.angle_beta   90.00
_cell.angle_gamma   90.00
#
_symmetry.space_group_name_H-M   'P 1'
#
loop_
_entity.id
_entity.type
_entity.pdbx_description
1 polymer ?
#
loop_
_entity_poly.entity_id
_entity_poly.type
_entity_poly.pdbx_seq_one_letter_code
_entity_poly.pdbx_strand_id
1 'polypeptide(L)'
;MLWSGLAGKAAGTVVTGMVGVGAYELVRKAVGKAPLRRASIAAAELGLRGTRRAEVAAESARLRVADVVAEARERLGEEASPPAAAAAHDH
;
A
#
# COMPACT_ATOMS: atom_id res chain seq x y z
N MET A 1 -18.29 -24.62 -16.07
CA MET A 1 -18.07 -23.16 -15.95
C MET A 1 -17.14 -22.77 -14.79
N LEU A 2 -17.23 -23.37 -13.58
CA LEU A 2 -16.27 -23.08 -12.50
C LEU A 2 -14.81 -23.46 -12.85
N TRP A 3 -14.61 -24.59 -13.52
CA TRP A 3 -13.29 -25.12 -13.86
C TRP A 3 -12.51 -24.23 -14.83
N SER A 4 -13.19 -23.65 -15.83
CA SER A 4 -12.60 -22.71 -16.79
C SER A 4 -12.22 -21.39 -16.12
N GLY A 5 -13.01 -20.91 -15.15
CA GLY A 5 -12.68 -19.72 -14.37
C GLY A 5 -11.46 -19.93 -13.46
N LEU A 6 -11.33 -21.11 -12.85
CA LEU A 6 -10.17 -21.46 -12.03
C LEU A 6 -8.90 -21.57 -12.89
N ALA A 7 -9.00 -22.19 -14.06
CA ALA A 7 -7.89 -22.28 -15.02
C ALA A 7 -7.44 -20.90 -15.52
N GLY A 8 -8.37 -19.99 -15.80
CA GLY A 8 -8.04 -18.61 -16.18
C GLY A 8 -7.29 -17.85 -15.08
N LYS A 9 -7.70 -18.00 -13.81
CA LYS A 9 -6.99 -17.40 -12.68
C LYS A 9 -5.61 -18.00 -12.47
N ALA A 10 -5.47 -19.32 -12.57
CA ALA A 10 -4.19 -19.99 -12.48
C ALA A 10 -3.23 -19.50 -13.58
N ALA A 11 -3.69 -19.40 -14.82
CA ALA A 11 -2.91 -18.84 -15.92
C ALA A 11 -2.46 -17.40 -15.63
N GLY A 12 -3.34 -16.55 -15.12
CA GLY A 12 -3.01 -15.17 -14.72
C GLY A 12 -1.94 -15.10 -13.62
N THR A 13 -2.00 -15.98 -12.62
CA THR A 13 -0.97 -16.04 -11.56
C THR A 13 0.39 -16.48 -12.09
N VAL A 14 0.43 -17.43 -13.03
CA VAL A 14 1.68 -17.89 -13.65
C VAL A 14 2.32 -16.78 -14.48
N VAL A 15 1.52 -16.09 -15.31
CA VAL A 15 1.99 -14.94 -16.10
C VAL A 15 2.54 -13.84 -15.20
N THR A 16 1.84 -13.54 -14.11
CA THR A 16 2.28 -12.53 -13.13
C THR A 16 3.57 -12.95 -12.42
N GLY A 17 3.69 -14.24 -12.07
CA GLY A 17 4.91 -14.82 -11.52
C GLY A 17 6.09 -14.72 -12.50
N MET A 18 5.88 -15.02 -13.79
CA MET A 18 6.91 -14.91 -14.82
C MET A 18 7.39 -13.47 -15.02
N VAL A 19 6.49 -12.48 -14.99
CA VAL A 19 6.86 -11.06 -15.05
C VAL A 19 7.71 -10.67 -13.84
N GLY A 20 7.33 -11.11 -12.64
CA GLY A 20 8.10 -10.86 -11.42
C GLY A 20 9.50 -11.47 -11.44
N VAL A 21 9.62 -12.73 -11.87
CA VAL A 21 10.91 -13.42 -12.04
C VAL A 21 11.77 -12.73 -13.10
N GLY A 22 11.17 -12.31 -14.22
CA GLY A 22 11.87 -11.58 -15.27
C GLY A 22 12.43 -10.25 -14.79
N ALA A 23 11.63 -9.47 -14.06
CA ALA A 23 12.08 -8.22 -13.45
C ALA A 23 13.22 -8.45 -12.45
N TYR A 24 13.12 -9.48 -11.59
CA TYR A 24 14.17 -9.83 -10.63
C TYR A 24 15.48 -10.24 -11.32
N GLU A 25 15.41 -11.09 -12.34
CA GLU A 25 16.61 -11.54 -13.07
C GLU A 25 17.29 -10.40 -13.83
N LEU A 26 16.54 -9.45 -14.41
CA LEU A 26 17.12 -8.25 -15.01
C LEU A 26 17.85 -7.39 -13.98
N VAL A 27 17.25 -7.18 -12.81
CA VAL A 27 17.90 -6.47 -11.69
C VAL A 27 19.14 -7.22 -11.22
N ARG A 28 19.04 -8.54 -10.99
CA ARG A 28 20.15 -9.39 -10.56
C ARG A 28 21.33 -9.35 -11.54
N LYS A 29 21.08 -9.45 -12.84
CA LYS A 29 22.11 -9.35 -13.89
C LYS A 29 22.73 -7.96 -13.96
N ALA A 30 21.95 -6.90 -13.75
CA ALA A 30 22.46 -5.53 -13.69
C ALA A 30 23.31 -5.27 -12.43
N VAL A 31 22.92 -5.85 -11.29
CA VAL A 31 23.60 -5.68 -9.99
C VAL A 31 25.00 -6.32 -9.96
N GLY A 32 25.24 -7.38 -10.74
CA GLY A 32 26.55 -8.07 -10.79
C GLY A 32 27.76 -7.21 -11.21
N LYS A 33 27.54 -5.99 -11.73
CA LYS A 33 28.61 -5.02 -12.07
C LYS A 33 28.37 -3.58 -11.57
N ALA A 34 27.28 -3.35 -10.82
CA ALA A 34 26.88 -2.00 -10.42
C ALA A 34 27.49 -1.59 -9.07
N PRO A 35 27.70 -0.28 -8.81
CA PRO A 35 28.12 0.19 -7.49
C PRO A 35 26.97 -0.02 -6.49
N LEU A 36 26.99 -1.16 -5.79
CA LEU A 36 26.01 -1.55 -4.75
C LEU A 36 25.67 -0.38 -3.83
N ARG A 37 26.68 0.38 -3.41
CA ARG A 37 26.52 1.57 -2.58
C ARG A 37 25.59 2.63 -3.18
N ARG A 38 25.69 2.95 -4.48
CA ARG A 38 24.80 3.95 -5.11
C ARG A 38 23.38 3.43 -5.22
N ALA A 39 23.21 2.14 -5.55
CA ALA A 39 21.90 1.52 -5.60
C ALA A 39 21.24 1.52 -4.20
N SER A 40 22.00 1.19 -3.15
CA SER A 40 21.53 1.25 -1.77
C SER A 40 21.14 2.66 -1.34
N ILE A 41 21.93 3.68 -1.70
CA ILE A 41 21.61 5.08 -1.39
C ILE A 41 20.35 5.52 -2.13
N ALA A 42 20.22 5.22 -3.42
CA ALA A 42 19.04 5.56 -4.20
C ALA A 42 17.78 4.84 -3.68
N ALA A 43 17.91 3.57 -3.28
CA ALA A 43 16.83 2.81 -2.68
C ALA A 43 16.41 3.41 -1.33
N ALA A 44 17.38 3.77 -0.48
CA ALA A 44 17.11 4.43 0.79
C ALA A 44 16.46 5.81 0.60
N GLU A 45 16.96 6.62 -0.35
CA GLU A 45 16.40 7.93 -0.68
C GLU A 45 14.95 7.81 -1.19
N LEU A 46 14.70 6.86 -2.09
CA LEU A 46 13.34 6.56 -2.56
C LEU A 46 12.46 6.11 -1.41
N GLY A 47 12.98 5.25 -0.53
CA GLY A 47 12.29 4.78 0.67
C GLY A 47 11.88 5.92 1.59
N LEU A 48 12.81 6.83 1.91
CA LEU A 48 12.55 8.00 2.76
C LEU A 48 11.54 8.97 2.13
N ARG A 49 11.57 9.15 0.80
CA ARG A 49 10.54 9.95 0.10
C ARG A 49 9.18 9.23 0.07
N GLY A 50 9.21 7.90 -0.01
CA GLY A 50 8.03 7.04 -0.04
C GLY A 50 7.29 7.03 1.30
N THR A 51 8.01 6.91 2.42
CA THR A 51 7.40 6.89 3.76
C THR A 51 6.63 8.17 4.07
N ARG A 52 7.15 9.34 3.71
CA ARG A 52 6.44 10.61 3.88
C ARG A 52 5.11 10.66 3.12
N ARG A 53 5.04 10.06 1.92
CA ARG A 53 3.77 9.95 1.19
C ARG A 53 2.84 8.89 1.77
N ALA A 54 3.40 7.81 2.31
CA ALA A 54 2.63 6.77 2.96
C ALA A 54 1.93 7.26 4.23
N GLU A 55 2.58 8.12 5.02
CA GLU A 55 1.96 8.76 6.20
C GLU A 55 0.73 9.58 5.82
N VAL A 56 0.85 10.43 4.80
CA VAL A 56 -0.29 11.24 4.29
C VAL A 56 -1.41 10.34 3.77
N ALA A 57 -1.06 9.26 3.07
CA ALA A 57 -2.03 8.31 2.57
C ALA A 57 -2.74 7.54 3.70
N ALA A 58 -2.01 7.16 4.77
CA ALA A 58 -2.55 6.49 5.93
C ALA A 58 -3.54 7.38 6.69
N GLU A 59 -3.19 8.65 6.92
CA GLU A 59 -4.10 9.60 7.56
C GLU A 59 -5.34 9.85 6.69
N SER A 60 -5.15 10.05 5.38
CA SER A 60 -6.27 10.21 4.45
C SER A 60 -7.20 8.99 4.43
N ALA A 61 -6.63 7.78 4.50
CA ALA A 61 -7.41 6.55 4.57
C ALA A 61 -8.21 6.48 5.89
N ARG A 62 -7.58 6.85 7.02
CA ARG A 62 -8.25 6.91 8.32
C ARG A 62 -9.45 7.85 8.29
N LEU A 63 -9.28 9.06 7.75
CA LEU A 63 -10.36 10.05 7.64
C LEU A 63 -11.50 9.54 6.76
N ARG A 64 -11.20 8.98 5.58
CA ARG A 64 -12.23 8.42 4.69
C ARG A 64 -13.00 7.26 5.32
N VAL A 65 -12.32 6.41 6.08
CA VAL A 65 -12.99 5.33 6.83
C VAL A 65 -13.91 5.91 7.90
N ALA A 66 -13.47 6.97 8.61
CA ALA A 66 -14.32 7.67 9.57
C ALA A 66 -15.57 8.27 8.91
N ASP A 67 -15.42 8.89 7.72
CA ASP A 67 -16.55 9.43 6.96
C ASP A 67 -17.58 8.35 6.60
N VAL A 68 -17.11 7.18 6.12
CA VAL A 68 -18.00 6.03 5.80
C VAL A 68 -18.70 5.49 7.05
N VAL A 69 -18.01 5.41 8.19
CA VAL A 69 -18.60 4.97 9.46
C VAL A 69 -19.64 5.99 9.94
N ALA A 70 -19.39 7.28 9.79
CA ALA A 70 -20.34 8.33 10.13
C ALA A 70 -21.60 8.23 9.26
N GLU A 71 -21.46 8.07 7.93
CA GLU A 71 -22.59 7.88 7.02
C GLU A 71 -23.40 6.62 7.37
N ALA A 72 -22.74 5.52 7.72
CA ALA A 72 -23.40 4.29 8.12
C ALA A 72 -24.22 4.45 9.41
N ARG A 73 -23.70 5.21 10.39
CA ARG A 73 -24.40 5.52 11.65
C ARG A 73 -25.61 6.42 11.43
N GLU A 74 -25.46 7.44 10.59
CA GLU A 74 -26.58 8.33 10.22
C GLU A 74 -27.73 7.53 9.61
N ARG A 75 -27.43 6.57 8.73
CA ARG A 75 -28.45 5.67 8.15
C ARG A 75 -29.12 4.74 9.16
N LEU A 76 -28.43 4.40 10.25
CA LEU A 76 -28.98 3.62 11.35
C LEU A 76 -29.76 4.49 12.37
N GLY A 77 -29.78 5.81 12.19
CA GLY A 77 -30.36 6.75 13.15
C GLY A 77 -29.54 6.91 14.42
N GLU A 78 -28.27 6.53 14.40
CA GLU A 78 -27.32 6.73 15.49
C GLU A 78 -26.61 8.07 15.32
N GLU A 79 -26.58 8.92 16.36
CA GLU A 79 -25.76 10.12 16.33
C GLU A 79 -24.27 9.76 16.29
N ALA A 80 -23.51 10.48 15.45
CA ALA A 80 -22.06 10.34 15.41
C ALA A 80 -21.47 10.71 16.77
N SER A 81 -20.63 9.84 17.32
CA SER A 81 -19.93 10.12 18.58
C SER A 81 -19.15 11.44 18.42
N PRO A 82 -19.31 12.41 19.33
CA PRO A 82 -18.62 13.69 19.21
C PRO A 82 -17.12 13.46 19.12
N PRO A 83 -16.38 14.29 18.34
CA PRO A 83 -14.94 14.14 18.21
C PRO A 83 -14.32 14.09 19.59
N ALA A 84 -13.53 13.04 19.87
CA ALA A 84 -12.80 12.94 21.13
C ALA A 84 -11.99 14.22 21.29
N ALA A 85 -12.31 15.02 22.31
CA ALA A 85 -11.52 16.20 22.65
C ALA A 85 -10.06 15.77 22.72
N ALA A 86 -9.22 16.33 21.85
CA ALA A 86 -7.80 16.04 21.86
C ALA A 86 -7.32 16.26 23.29
N ALA A 87 -6.86 15.20 23.95
CA ALA A 87 -6.24 15.34 25.26
C ALA A 87 -5.10 16.34 25.08
N ALA A 88 -5.22 17.51 25.70
CA ALA A 88 -4.18 18.51 25.69
C ALA A 88 -2.91 17.83 26.22
N HIS A 89 -1.96 17.55 25.33
CA HIS A 89 -0.63 17.13 25.75
C HIS A 89 0.05 18.39 26.26
N ASP A 90 0.20 18.46 27.59
CA ASP A 90 1.06 19.44 28.24
C ASP A 90 2.47 19.31 27.66
N HIS A 91 2.98 20.42 27.13
CA HIS A 91 4.36 20.59 26.67
C HIS A 91 5.05 21.61 27.58
#